data_AF-A0A505GW19-F1
#
_entry.id   AF-A0A505GW19-F1
#
_cell.length_a   1.000
_cell.length_b   1.000
_cell.length_c   1.000
_cell.angle_alpha   90.00
_cell.angle_beta   90.00
_cell.angle_gamma   90.00
#
_symmetry.space_group_name_H-M   'P 1'
#
loop_
_entity.id
_entity.type
_entity.pdbx_description
1 polymer ?
#
loop_
_entity_poly.entity_id
_entity_poly.type
_entity_poly.pdbx_seq_one_letter_code
_entity_poly.pdbx_strand_id
1 'polypeptide(L)'
;PDLRGAALGLAWSLGDVPDAARAVRAVAAPDTLGDWLSGLFALAREEVVAGDAALLTVVDELLAGMGAHDFLVALPALRQAFGWFPPRERAEVARHVQALHGGDAPPGDLLRLDADPLLVAAARAVEERVDAVLAREGLWEGERA
;
A
#
# COMPACT_ATOMS: atom_id res chain seq x y z
N PRO A 1 12.74 -2.24 10.06
CA PRO A 1 11.97 -1.04 9.66
C PRO A 1 10.71 -0.88 10.50
N ASP A 2 9.93 -1.94 10.57
CA ASP A 2 8.95 -2.30 11.61
C ASP A 2 9.20 -1.68 13.00
N LEU A 3 10.34 -1.89 13.67
CA LEU A 3 10.57 -1.35 15.03
C LEU A 3 10.55 0.18 15.08
N ARG A 4 10.99 0.85 14.00
CA ARG A 4 10.91 2.32 13.90
C ARG A 4 9.48 2.78 13.66
N GLY A 5 8.70 2.01 12.90
CA GLY A 5 7.27 2.25 12.71
C GLY A 5 6.51 2.10 14.02
N ALA A 6 6.77 1.01 14.76
CA ALA A 6 6.21 0.75 16.07
C ALA A 6 6.55 1.88 17.06
N ALA A 7 7.81 2.34 17.09
CA ALA A 7 8.18 3.48 17.94
C ALA A 7 7.37 4.75 17.63
N LEU A 8 7.12 5.04 16.34
CA LEU A 8 6.26 6.16 15.94
C LEU A 8 4.81 5.93 16.36
N GLY A 9 4.28 4.72 16.13
CA GLY A 9 2.92 4.35 16.50
C GLY A 9 2.68 4.45 18.00
N LEU A 10 3.65 4.03 18.81
CA LEU A 10 3.58 4.19 20.26
C LEU A 10 3.58 5.66 20.69
N ALA A 11 4.42 6.50 20.09
CA ALA A 11 4.41 7.93 20.39
C ALA A 11 3.04 8.55 20.06
N TRP A 12 2.48 8.17 18.92
CA TRP A 12 1.17 8.64 18.47
C TRP A 12 0.02 8.20 19.38
N SER A 13 -0.01 6.93 19.81
CA SER A 13 -1.04 6.44 20.74
C SER A 13 -0.92 7.02 22.15
N LEU A 14 0.26 7.53 22.51
CA LEU A 14 0.47 8.32 23.74
C LEU A 14 0.06 9.80 23.59
N GLY A 15 -0.44 10.20 22.42
CA GLY A 15 -0.90 11.56 22.14
C GLY A 15 0.20 12.55 21.75
N ASP A 16 1.43 12.07 21.49
CA ASP A 16 2.41 12.87 20.77
C ASP A 16 2.00 12.94 19.29
N VAL A 17 2.16 14.08 18.64
CA VAL A 17 1.96 14.19 17.20
C VAL A 17 3.36 14.28 16.60
N PRO A 18 4.04 13.14 16.41
CA PRO A 18 5.39 13.18 15.87
C PRO A 18 5.36 13.75 14.45
N ASP A 19 6.47 14.37 14.03
CA ASP A 19 6.65 14.88 12.67
C ASP A 19 6.59 13.71 11.67
N ALA A 20 5.37 13.38 11.25
CA ALA A 20 5.05 12.26 10.38
C ALA A 20 5.79 12.39 9.05
N ALA A 21 5.87 13.61 8.53
CA ALA A 21 6.59 13.94 7.32
C ALA A 21 8.09 13.58 7.43
N ARG A 22 8.74 13.93 8.54
CA ARG A 22 10.14 13.54 8.78
C ARG A 22 10.30 12.02 8.97
N ALA A 23 9.40 11.39 9.73
CA ALA A 23 9.49 9.97 10.01
C ALA A 23 9.33 9.13 8.74
N VAL A 24 8.34 9.45 7.89
CA VAL A 24 8.10 8.76 6.61
C VAL A 24 9.25 9.00 5.63
N ARG A 25 9.77 10.23 5.51
CA ARG A 25 10.94 10.51 4.65
C ARG A 25 12.19 9.72 5.03
N ALA A 26 12.35 9.38 6.32
CA ALA A 26 13.47 8.57 6.79
C ALA A 26 13.38 7.09 6.37
N VAL A 27 12.24 6.64 5.85
CA VAL A 27 11.94 5.25 5.45
C VAL A 27 11.26 5.17 4.07
N ALA A 28 11.40 6.21 3.25
CA ALA A 28 10.73 6.35 1.96
C ALA A 28 11.21 5.36 0.88
N ALA A 29 12.12 4.44 1.19
CA ALA A 29 12.57 3.44 0.24
C ALA A 29 11.43 2.43 -0.04
N PRO A 30 11.14 2.10 -1.31
CA PRO A 30 9.98 1.29 -1.68
C PRO A 30 9.94 -0.08 -0.99
N ASP A 31 11.09 -0.70 -0.80
CA ASP A 31 11.28 -2.00 -0.17
C ASP A 31 11.12 -1.98 1.37
N THR A 32 11.10 -0.80 2.01
CA THR A 32 11.03 -0.68 3.48
C THR A 32 9.74 -0.08 4.01
N LEU A 33 8.99 0.62 3.16
CA LEU A 33 7.78 1.36 3.55
C LEU A 33 6.71 0.46 4.15
N GLY A 34 6.43 -0.69 3.51
CA GLY A 34 5.38 -1.60 3.98
C GLY A 34 5.69 -2.23 5.35
N ASP A 35 6.94 -2.63 5.58
CA ASP A 35 7.38 -3.15 6.88
C ASP A 35 7.30 -2.09 7.98
N TRP A 36 7.68 -0.85 7.65
CA TRP A 36 7.56 0.27 8.56
C TRP A 36 6.10 0.57 8.92
N LEU A 37 5.20 0.61 7.94
CA LEU A 37 3.76 0.77 8.16
C LEU A 37 3.19 -0.38 9.01
N SER A 38 3.64 -1.60 8.79
CA SER A 38 3.21 -2.77 9.58
C SER A 38 3.53 -2.59 11.07
N GLY A 39 4.72 -2.10 11.40
CA GLY A 39 5.09 -1.79 12.78
C GLY A 39 4.27 -0.65 13.37
N LEU A 40 4.02 0.41 12.59
CA LEU A 40 3.19 1.54 13.01
C LEU A 40 1.76 1.11 13.32
N PHE A 41 1.13 0.37 12.41
CA PHE A 41 -0.23 -0.12 12.58
C PHE A 41 -0.39 -1.06 13.76
N ALA A 42 0.67 -1.79 14.15
CA ALA A 42 0.62 -2.64 15.33
C ALA A 42 0.38 -1.88 16.65
N LEU A 43 0.80 -0.60 16.74
CA LEU A 43 0.72 0.20 17.97
C LEU A 43 -0.14 1.47 17.87
N ALA A 44 -0.56 1.86 16.66
CA ALA A 44 -1.40 3.04 16.41
C ALA A 44 -2.63 2.74 15.52
N ARG A 45 -3.20 1.54 15.64
CA ARG A 45 -4.32 1.11 14.81
C ARG A 45 -5.55 1.98 14.97
N GLU A 46 -5.89 2.33 16.21
CA GLU A 46 -7.10 3.09 16.53
C GLU A 46 -7.02 4.51 15.97
N GLU A 47 -5.84 5.12 16.04
CA GLU A 47 -5.54 6.46 15.57
C GLU A 47 -5.59 6.53 14.03
N VAL A 48 -5.07 5.50 13.35
CA VAL A 48 -5.20 5.35 11.89
C VAL A 48 -6.66 5.21 11.47
N VAL A 49 -7.45 4.43 12.21
CA VAL A 49 -8.88 4.24 11.92
C VAL A 49 -9.69 5.50 12.24
N ALA A 50 -9.34 6.23 13.30
CA ALA A 50 -9.97 7.49 13.67
C ALA A 50 -9.74 8.60 12.64
N GLY A 51 -8.69 8.48 11.82
CA GLY A 51 -8.45 9.37 10.69
C GLY A 51 -7.72 10.65 11.07
N ASP A 52 -6.77 10.59 12.00
CA ASP A 52 -5.84 11.72 12.20
C ASP A 52 -5.08 11.95 10.88
N ALA A 53 -5.48 12.99 10.16
CA ALA A 53 -5.23 13.11 8.72
C ALA A 53 -3.76 13.32 8.36
N ALA A 54 -2.92 13.78 9.30
CA ALA A 54 -1.56 14.20 9.02
C ALA A 54 -0.68 13.05 8.49
N LEU A 55 -0.71 11.87 9.13
CA LEU A 55 0.11 10.73 8.70
C LEU A 55 -0.42 10.14 7.39
N LEU A 56 -1.73 9.92 7.30
CA LEU A 56 -2.35 9.35 6.09
C LEU A 56 -2.09 10.23 4.86
N THR A 57 -2.11 11.56 5.02
CA THR A 57 -1.76 12.51 3.95
C THR A 57 -0.30 12.34 3.50
N VAL A 58 0.65 12.26 4.43
CA VAL A 58 2.07 12.09 4.08
C VAL A 58 2.32 10.76 3.38
N VAL A 59 1.67 9.68 3.84
CA VAL A 59 1.79 8.36 3.21
C VAL A 59 1.15 8.37 1.83
N ASP A 60 -0.01 8.99 1.67
CA ASP A 60 -0.69 9.13 0.38
C ASP A 60 0.15 9.91 -0.63
N GLU A 61 0.69 11.08 -0.26
CA GLU A 61 1.58 11.88 -1.10
C GLU A 61 2.82 11.10 -1.54
N LEU A 62 3.40 10.32 -0.63
CA LEU A 62 4.57 9.50 -0.93
C LEU A 62 4.24 8.37 -1.90
N LEU A 63 3.10 7.69 -1.73
CA LEU A 63 2.64 6.66 -2.66
C LEU A 63 2.26 7.24 -4.02
N ALA A 64 1.61 8.40 -4.06
CA ALA A 64 1.24 9.10 -5.28
C ALA A 64 2.48 9.59 -6.06
N GLY A 65 3.58 9.90 -5.35
CA GLY A 65 4.86 10.30 -5.94
C GLY A 65 5.72 9.12 -6.43
N MET A 66 5.40 7.87 -6.11
CA MET A 66 6.19 6.71 -6.54
C MET A 66 6.02 6.42 -8.03
N GLY A 67 7.13 6.09 -8.70
CA GLY A 67 7.08 5.51 -10.04
C GLY A 67 6.43 4.12 -10.02
N ALA A 68 5.89 3.69 -11.17
CA ALA A 68 5.19 2.41 -11.27
C ALA A 68 6.02 1.21 -10.81
N HIS A 69 7.32 1.17 -11.15
CA HIS A 69 8.22 0.10 -10.71
C HIS A 69 8.39 0.08 -9.19
N ASP A 70 8.71 1.23 -8.60
CA ASP A 70 8.89 1.38 -7.16
C ASP A 70 7.62 1.01 -6.39
N PHE A 71 6.46 1.44 -6.89
CA PHE A 71 5.18 1.05 -6.32
C PHE A 71 4.99 -0.47 -6.34
N LEU A 72 5.32 -1.15 -7.45
CA LEU A 72 5.24 -2.61 -7.54
C LEU A 72 6.20 -3.32 -6.59
N VAL A 73 7.38 -2.75 -6.30
CA VAL A 73 8.30 -3.25 -5.28
C VAL A 73 7.71 -3.13 -3.88
N ALA A 74 7.07 -1.99 -3.57
CA ALA A 74 6.45 -1.75 -2.26
C ALA A 74 5.15 -2.54 -2.04
N LEU A 75 4.41 -2.82 -3.11
CA LEU A 75 3.03 -3.31 -3.08
C LEU A 75 2.81 -4.60 -2.27
N PRO A 76 3.68 -5.63 -2.31
CA PRO A 76 3.49 -6.83 -1.50
C PRO A 76 3.48 -6.53 0.00
N ALA A 77 4.47 -5.79 0.50
CA ALA A 77 4.58 -5.42 1.91
C ALA A 77 3.45 -4.45 2.33
N LEU A 78 3.05 -3.52 1.44
CA LEU A 78 1.89 -2.65 1.66
C LEU A 78 0.60 -3.46 1.82
N ARG A 79 0.34 -4.42 0.92
CA ARG A 79 -0.82 -5.31 1.01
C ARG A 79 -0.83 -6.11 2.31
N GLN A 80 0.33 -6.56 2.78
CA GLN A 80 0.43 -7.26 4.06
C GLN A 80 0.14 -6.32 5.24
N ALA A 81 0.71 -5.11 5.26
CA ALA A 81 0.48 -4.11 6.31
C ALA A 81 -1.02 -3.78 6.47
N PHE A 82 -1.71 -3.49 5.37
CA PHE A 82 -3.15 -3.21 5.37
C PHE A 82 -4.02 -4.47 5.50
N GLY A 83 -3.45 -5.65 5.26
CA GLY A 83 -4.13 -6.93 5.38
C GLY A 83 -4.53 -7.28 6.82
N TRP A 84 -3.83 -6.70 7.80
CA TRP A 84 -4.11 -6.91 9.23
C TRP A 84 -5.40 -6.22 9.71
N PHE A 85 -5.86 -5.19 9.00
CA PHE A 85 -7.11 -4.51 9.33
C PHE A 85 -8.32 -5.39 8.95
N PRO A 86 -9.27 -5.62 9.87
CA PRO A 86 -10.57 -6.18 9.56
C PRO A 86 -11.29 -5.36 8.49
N PRO A 87 -12.23 -5.97 7.73
CA PRO A 87 -12.89 -5.30 6.62
C PRO A 87 -13.53 -3.95 6.95
N ARG A 88 -14.13 -3.82 8.15
CA ARG A 88 -14.78 -2.57 8.57
C ARG A 88 -13.77 -1.43 8.74
N GLU A 89 -12.69 -1.68 9.44
CA GLU A 89 -11.66 -0.67 9.69
C GLU A 89 -10.90 -0.31 8.43
N ARG A 90 -10.62 -1.30 7.58
CA ARG A 90 -10.02 -1.03 6.27
C ARG A 90 -10.93 -0.12 5.43
N ALA A 91 -12.25 -0.24 5.54
CA ALA A 91 -13.19 0.65 4.89
C ALA A 91 -13.21 2.07 5.51
N GLU A 92 -12.97 2.22 6.82
CA GLU A 92 -12.76 3.53 7.45
C GLU A 92 -11.53 4.22 6.87
N VAL A 93 -10.39 3.51 6.87
CA VAL A 93 -9.13 4.02 6.31
C VAL A 93 -9.29 4.40 4.83
N ALA A 94 -9.96 3.56 4.05
CA ALA A 94 -10.25 3.85 2.65
C ALA A 94 -11.08 5.13 2.46
N ARG A 95 -12.02 5.44 3.37
CA ARG A 95 -12.77 6.70 3.32
C ARG A 95 -11.87 7.90 3.60
N HIS A 96 -10.98 7.81 4.57
CA HIS A 96 -10.03 8.88 4.87
C HIS A 96 -9.15 9.18 3.65
N VAL A 97 -8.61 8.14 3.00
CA VAL A 97 -7.80 8.29 1.79
C VAL A 97 -8.62 8.88 0.63
N GLN A 98 -9.86 8.43 0.40
CA GLN A 98 -10.71 9.01 -0.65
C GLN A 98 -11.00 10.50 -0.42
N ALA A 99 -11.22 10.89 0.83
CA ALA A 99 -11.44 12.29 1.18
C ALA A 99 -10.24 13.18 0.84
N LEU A 100 -9.00 12.66 0.93
CA LEU A 100 -7.79 13.38 0.49
C LEU A 100 -7.81 13.69 -1.01
N HIS A 101 -8.41 12.81 -1.80
CA HIS A 101 -8.56 12.96 -3.26
C HIS A 101 -9.87 13.64 -3.68
N GLY A 102 -10.64 14.17 -2.71
CA GLY A 102 -11.94 14.80 -2.97
C GLY A 102 -13.04 13.85 -3.41
N GLY A 103 -12.85 12.54 -3.22
CA GLY A 103 -13.85 11.50 -3.52
C GLY A 103 -14.70 11.15 -2.30
N ASP A 104 -15.93 10.69 -2.54
CA ASP A 104 -16.89 10.26 -1.54
C ASP A 104 -17.50 8.87 -1.86
N ALA A 105 -16.91 8.16 -2.83
CA ALA A 105 -17.43 6.88 -3.27
C ALA A 105 -17.38 5.83 -2.14
N PRO A 106 -18.35 4.89 -2.11
CA PRO A 106 -18.31 3.75 -1.21
C PRO A 106 -16.97 3.01 -1.31
N PRO A 107 -16.33 2.62 -0.19
CA PRO A 107 -15.05 1.88 -0.23
C PRO A 107 -15.08 0.58 -1.05
N GLY A 108 -16.27 -0.03 -1.22
CA GLY A 108 -16.44 -1.20 -2.08
C GLY A 108 -16.20 -0.93 -3.56
N ASP A 109 -16.39 0.31 -4.02
CA ASP A 109 -16.19 0.69 -5.41
C ASP A 109 -14.70 0.74 -5.76
N LEU A 110 -13.82 1.04 -4.80
CA LEU A 110 -12.35 0.96 -4.96
C LEU A 110 -11.87 -0.46 -5.27
N LEU A 111 -12.64 -1.47 -4.90
CA LEU A 111 -12.32 -2.88 -5.18
C LEU A 111 -12.77 -3.30 -6.58
N ARG A 112 -13.51 -2.44 -7.29
CA ARG A 112 -13.96 -2.69 -8.65
C ARG A 112 -13.00 -1.99 -9.60
N LEU A 113 -12.24 -2.78 -10.32
CA LEU A 113 -11.51 -2.28 -11.47
C LEU A 113 -12.48 -2.21 -12.66
N ASP A 114 -12.81 -1.01 -13.12
CA ASP A 114 -13.54 -0.82 -14.37
C ASP A 114 -12.54 -0.89 -15.53
N ALA A 115 -12.39 -2.08 -16.11
CA ALA A 115 -11.50 -2.35 -17.22
C ALA A 115 -12.25 -3.12 -18.31
N ASP A 116 -12.01 -2.75 -19.57
CA ASP A 116 -12.55 -3.48 -20.73
C ASP A 116 -12.08 -4.96 -20.67
N PRO A 117 -13.02 -5.92 -20.58
CA PRO A 117 -12.68 -7.34 -20.54
C PRO A 117 -11.83 -7.79 -21.73
N LEU A 118 -12.01 -7.19 -22.92
CA LEU A 118 -11.21 -7.51 -24.11
C LEU A 118 -9.78 -7.02 -23.97
N LEU A 119 -9.57 -5.84 -23.36
CA LEU A 119 -8.24 -5.33 -23.08
C LEU A 119 -7.51 -6.20 -22.06
N VAL A 120 -8.19 -6.62 -20.99
CA VAL A 120 -7.62 -7.53 -19.98
C VAL A 120 -7.22 -8.87 -20.61
N ALA A 121 -8.07 -9.43 -21.46
CA ALA A 121 -7.76 -10.67 -22.17
C ALA A 121 -6.56 -10.51 -23.12
N ALA A 122 -6.48 -9.38 -23.84
CA ALA A 122 -5.36 -9.08 -24.71
C ALA A 122 -4.04 -8.92 -23.94
N ALA A 123 -4.06 -8.23 -22.79
CA ALA A 123 -2.89 -8.08 -21.92
C ALA A 123 -2.39 -9.44 -21.42
N ARG A 124 -3.30 -10.31 -20.95
CA ARG A 124 -2.94 -11.68 -20.53
C ARG A 124 -2.33 -12.51 -21.65
N ALA A 125 -2.86 -12.42 -22.87
CA ALA A 125 -2.29 -13.12 -24.02
C ALA A 125 -0.86 -12.65 -24.35
N VAL A 126 -0.54 -11.37 -24.10
CA VAL A 126 0.83 -10.85 -24.24
C VAL A 126 1.73 -11.39 -23.13
N GLU A 127 1.28 -11.37 -21.87
CA GLU A 127 2.01 -11.92 -20.72
C GLU A 127 2.34 -13.41 -20.93
N GLU A 128 1.34 -14.23 -21.25
CA GLU A 128 1.51 -15.66 -21.55
C GLU A 128 2.51 -15.92 -22.68
N ARG A 129 2.53 -15.05 -23.70
CA ARG A 129 3.49 -15.15 -24.80
C ARG A 129 4.89 -14.78 -24.38
N VAL A 130 5.06 -13.76 -23.54
CA VAL A 130 6.36 -13.38 -22.98
C VAL A 130 6.91 -14.54 -22.14
N ASP A 131 6.09 -15.11 -21.27
CA ASP A 131 6.46 -16.24 -20.41
C ASP A 131 6.86 -17.47 -21.23
N ALA A 132 6.08 -17.80 -22.27
CA ALA A 132 6.41 -18.90 -23.18
C ALA A 132 7.73 -18.69 -23.93
N VAL A 133 8.04 -17.45 -24.33
CA VAL A 133 9.32 -17.11 -24.96
C VAL A 133 10.45 -17.23 -23.95
N LEU A 134 10.32 -16.64 -22.75
CA LEU A 134 11.34 -16.73 -21.70
C LEU A 134 11.63 -18.17 -21.31
N ALA A 135 10.60 -19.02 -21.19
CA ALA A 135 10.75 -20.43 -20.89
C ALA A 135 11.50 -21.18 -22.00
N ARG A 136 11.18 -20.92 -23.28
CA ARG A 136 11.85 -21.54 -24.42
C ARG A 136 13.33 -21.16 -24.49
N GLU A 137 13.67 -19.91 -24.19
CA GLU A 137 15.05 -19.42 -24.21
C GLU A 137 15.83 -19.74 -22.91
N GLY A 138 15.21 -20.44 -21.95
CA GLY A 138 15.85 -20.77 -20.67
C GLY A 138 16.09 -19.57 -19.75
N LEU A 139 15.35 -18.48 -19.95
CA LEU A 139 15.43 -17.22 -19.21
C LEU A 139 14.33 -17.07 -18.15
N TRP A 140 13.53 -18.13 -17.92
CA TRP A 140 12.41 -18.12 -16.98
C TRP A 140 12.79 -18.80 -15.66
N GLU A 141 12.65 -18.09 -14.55
CA GLU A 141 12.90 -18.56 -13.18
C GLU A 141 11.62 -18.81 -12.37
N GLY A 142 10.43 -18.83 -12.99
CA GLY A 142 9.17 -19.06 -12.30
C GLY A 142 8.95 -20.52 -11.88
N GLU A 143 8.38 -20.71 -10.68
CA GLU A 143 8.17 -22.00 -10.02
C GLU A 143 7.37 -22.98 -10.89
N ARG A 144 7.89 -24.21 -11.07
CA ARG A 144 7.13 -25.32 -11.65
C ARG A 144 6.12 -25.79 -10.60
N ALA A 145 4.85 -25.45 -10.79
CA ALA A 145 3.73 -26.12 -10.11
C ALA A 145 3.61 -27.58 -10.57
#